data_AF-A0A1E4II24-F1
#
_entry.id   AF-A0A1E4II24-F1
#
_cell.length_a   1.000
_cell.length_b   1.000
_cell.length_c   1.000
_cell.angle_alpha   90.00
_cell.angle_beta   90.00
_cell.angle_gamma   90.00
#
_symmetry.space_group_name_H-M   'P 1'
#
loop_
_entity.id
_entity.type
_entity.pdbx_description
1 polymer ?
#
loop_
_entity_poly.entity_id
_entity_poly.type
_entity_poly.pdbx_seq_one_letter_code
_entity_poly.pdbx_strand_id
1 'polypeptide(L)'
;MALDEDSLDCMAWRSWLERQAWPGASAWIGVLGRDEFACGRGKLLVWRTDAEGVQVTQREYHGTFEPDVALVLVTDSEALGELRAHGAARMRPLVRRGRLQPYVLKTLDELSDAGLADFVDDLGLVFPRH
;
A
#
# COMPACT_ATOMS: atom_id res chain seq x y z
N MET A 1 -10.30 -3.75 14.05
CA MET A 1 -11.38 -2.84 13.61
C MET A 1 -11.21 -2.72 12.11
N ALA A 2 -12.24 -3.11 11.37
CA ALA A 2 -12.29 -3.00 9.91
C ALA A 2 -12.01 -1.56 9.47
N LEU A 3 -11.52 -1.38 8.25
CA LEU A 3 -11.39 -0.04 7.68
C LEU A 3 -12.80 0.47 7.34
N ASP A 4 -13.15 1.66 7.83
CA ASP A 4 -14.41 2.29 7.44
C ASP A 4 -14.43 2.57 5.93
N GLU A 5 -15.60 2.51 5.28
CA GLU A 5 -15.70 2.79 3.84
C GLU A 5 -15.16 4.18 3.46
N ASP A 6 -15.37 5.18 4.33
CA ASP A 6 -14.84 6.54 4.17
C ASP A 6 -13.30 6.61 4.25
N SER A 7 -12.68 5.61 4.88
CA SER A 7 -11.22 5.49 4.95
C SER A 7 -10.61 5.05 3.62
N LEU A 8 -11.39 4.45 2.73
CA LEU A 8 -10.96 3.98 1.41
C LEU A 8 -11.51 4.85 0.27
N ASP A 9 -11.98 6.07 0.53
CA ASP A 9 -12.49 6.96 -0.52
C ASP A 9 -11.42 7.30 -1.58
N CYS A 10 -11.64 6.90 -2.83
CA CYS A 10 -10.67 7.05 -3.91
C CYS A 10 -10.28 8.51 -4.17
N MET A 11 -11.23 9.45 -4.05
CA MET A 11 -10.98 10.87 -4.32
C MET A 11 -10.09 11.48 -3.23
N ALA A 12 -10.39 11.21 -1.96
CA ALA A 12 -9.61 11.64 -0.83
C ALA A 12 -8.19 11.04 -0.87
N TRP A 13 -8.06 9.78 -1.27
CA TRP A 13 -6.77 9.13 -1.49
C TRP A 13 -5.99 9.76 -2.63
N ARG A 14 -6.63 9.99 -3.78
CA ARG A 14 -5.97 10.64 -4.92
C ARG A 14 -5.44 12.01 -4.55
N SER A 15 -6.28 12.88 -3.98
CA SER A 15 -5.86 14.21 -3.55
C SER A 15 -4.77 14.18 -2.47
N TRP A 16 -4.78 13.15 -1.62
CA TRP A 16 -3.73 12.97 -0.62
C TRP A 16 -2.42 12.55 -1.28
N LEU A 17 -2.43 11.52 -2.14
CA LEU A 17 -1.27 11.00 -2.86
C LEU A 17 -0.63 12.07 -3.75
N GLU A 18 -1.42 12.91 -4.44
CA GLU A 18 -0.92 14.03 -5.25
C GLU A 18 -0.11 15.06 -4.45
N ARG A 19 -0.35 15.16 -3.13
CA ARG A 19 0.39 16.05 -2.21
C ARG A 19 1.60 15.38 -1.57
N GLN A 20 1.76 14.07 -1.73
CA GLN A 20 2.82 13.30 -1.12
C GLN A 20 3.86 12.92 -2.19
N ALA A 21 5.13 12.84 -1.80
CA ALA A 21 6.20 12.38 -2.68
C ALA A 21 6.24 10.85 -2.72
N TRP A 22 5.29 10.23 -3.42
CA TRP A 22 5.30 8.78 -3.68
C TRP A 22 6.26 8.41 -4.81
N PRO A 23 6.87 7.22 -4.77
CA PRO A 23 7.69 6.72 -5.87
C PRO A 23 6.84 6.65 -7.15
N GLY A 24 7.45 7.07 -8.26
CA GLY A 24 6.91 6.78 -9.58
C GLY A 24 7.00 5.27 -9.81
N ALA A 25 5.87 4.59 -9.91
CA ALA A 25 5.79 3.15 -10.05
C ALA A 25 4.80 2.73 -11.14
N SER A 26 5.21 1.77 -11.97
CA SER A 26 4.35 1.18 -13.00
C SER A 26 3.40 0.12 -12.43
N ALA A 27 3.72 -0.44 -11.26
CA ALA A 27 2.92 -1.42 -10.55
C ALA A 27 2.06 -0.81 -9.44
N TRP A 28 1.01 -1.52 -9.04
CA TRP A 28 0.08 -1.05 -8.02
C TRP A 28 0.58 -1.32 -6.60
N ILE A 29 0.40 -0.34 -5.73
CA ILE A 29 0.55 -0.47 -4.27
C ILE A 29 -0.85 -0.47 -3.68
N GLY A 30 -1.13 -1.42 -2.79
CA GLY A 30 -2.42 -1.58 -2.13
C GLY A 30 -2.39 -1.23 -0.64
N VAL A 31 -3.55 -0.89 -0.09
CA VAL A 31 -3.81 -0.86 1.35
C VAL A 31 -5.05 -1.67 1.66
N LEU A 32 -4.95 -2.52 2.67
CA LEU A 32 -6.00 -3.44 3.11
C LEU A 32 -6.09 -3.43 4.63
N GLY A 33 -7.30 -3.59 5.14
CA GLY A 33 -7.51 -3.71 6.56
C GLY A 33 -7.04 -5.07 7.09
N ARG A 34 -6.53 -5.08 8.32
CA ARG A 34 -6.00 -6.30 8.96
C ARG A 34 -7.06 -7.38 9.12
N ASP A 35 -8.28 -7.00 9.46
CA ASP A 35 -9.39 -7.93 9.67
C ASP A 35 -9.86 -8.52 8.32
N GLU A 36 -9.91 -7.70 7.27
CA GLU A 36 -10.25 -8.09 5.90
C GLU A 36 -9.20 -9.04 5.30
N PHE A 37 -7.92 -8.77 5.56
CA PHE A 37 -6.83 -9.67 5.19
C PHE A 37 -6.95 -11.02 5.90
N ALA A 38 -7.21 -11.03 7.21
CA ALA A 38 -7.36 -12.26 7.99
C ALA A 38 -8.60 -13.06 7.58
N CYS A 39 -9.70 -12.40 7.22
CA CYS A 39 -10.92 -13.03 6.73
C CYS A 39 -10.86 -13.44 5.25
N GLY A 40 -9.81 -13.07 4.52
CA GLY A 40 -9.67 -13.36 3.08
C GLY A 40 -10.73 -12.64 2.22
N ARG A 41 -11.37 -11.59 2.74
CA ARG A 41 -12.41 -10.85 2.03
C ARG A 41 -12.46 -9.41 2.48
N GLY A 42 -12.53 -8.48 1.53
CA GLY A 42 -12.76 -7.07 1.83
C GLY A 42 -12.53 -6.15 0.65
N LYS A 43 -12.32 -4.87 0.93
CA LYS A 43 -11.97 -3.86 -0.07
C LYS A 43 -10.49 -3.54 0.01
N LEU A 44 -9.81 -3.62 -1.12
CA LEU A 44 -8.42 -3.23 -1.31
C LEU A 44 -8.42 -1.91 -2.08
N LEU A 45 -7.86 -0.85 -1.50
CA LEU A 45 -7.60 0.37 -2.26
C LEU A 45 -6.20 0.28 -2.82
N VAL A 46 -6.08 0.41 -4.14
CA VAL A 46 -4.80 0.40 -4.84
C VAL A 46 -4.53 1.74 -5.49
N TRP A 47 -3.27 2.13 -5.50
CA TRP A 47 -2.80 3.29 -6.23
C TRP A 47 -1.50 3.00 -6.98
N ARG A 48 -1.26 3.79 -8.01
CA ARG A 48 0.04 3.93 -8.65
C ARG A 48 0.26 5.38 -9.02
N THR A 49 1.52 5.75 -9.21
CA THR A 49 1.89 7.09 -9.64
C THR A 49 2.86 6.93 -10.79
N ASP A 50 2.48 7.36 -11.98
CA ASP A 50 3.32 7.25 -13.17
C ASP A 50 3.35 8.59 -13.92
N ALA A 51 3.81 8.58 -15.17
CA ALA A 51 3.87 9.78 -16.01
C ALA A 51 2.50 10.38 -16.31
N GLU A 52 1.40 9.61 -16.20
CA GLU A 52 0.02 10.08 -16.36
C GLU A 52 -0.53 10.69 -15.06
N GLY A 53 0.21 10.57 -13.95
CA GLY A 53 -0.11 11.11 -12.64
C GLY A 53 -0.57 10.04 -11.66
N VAL A 54 -1.35 10.45 -10.67
CA VAL A 54 -1.85 9.56 -9.61
C VAL A 54 -3.13 8.87 -10.05
N GLN A 55 -3.11 7.54 -10.05
CA GLN A 55 -4.28 6.70 -10.30
C GLN A 55 -4.63 5.94 -9.02
N VAL A 56 -5.91 6.01 -8.63
CA VAL A 56 -6.43 5.34 -7.43
C VAL A 56 -7.71 4.61 -7.81
N THR A 57 -7.82 3.35 -7.38
CA THR A 57 -9.04 2.57 -7.56
C THR A 57 -9.27 1.64 -6.37
N GLN A 58 -10.54 1.28 -6.16
CA GLN A 58 -10.93 0.23 -5.22
C GLN A 58 -11.12 -1.08 -5.98
N ARG A 59 -10.60 -2.16 -5.41
CA ARG A 59 -10.76 -3.53 -5.89
C ARG A 59 -11.33 -4.40 -4.77
N GLU A 60 -12.05 -5.44 -5.15
CA GLU A 60 -12.45 -6.45 -4.19
C GLU A 60 -11.29 -7.40 -3.91
N TYR A 61 -11.06 -7.68 -2.64
CA TYR A 61 -10.13 -8.70 -2.19
C TYR A 61 -10.91 -9.96 -1.83
N HIS A 62 -10.53 -11.09 -2.42
CA HIS A 62 -11.13 -12.42 -2.20
C HIS A 62 -10.07 -13.45 -1.81
N GLY A 63 -9.06 -13.03 -1.03
CA GLY A 63 -7.99 -13.90 -0.55
C GLY A 63 -6.75 -13.90 -1.45
N THR A 64 -6.90 -13.49 -2.70
CA THR A 64 -5.82 -13.38 -3.70
C THR A 64 -5.68 -11.95 -4.21
N PHE A 65 -4.46 -11.58 -4.56
CA PHE A 65 -4.16 -10.29 -5.18
C PHE A 65 -3.98 -10.44 -6.69
N GLU A 66 -4.35 -9.41 -7.43
CA GLU A 66 -4.11 -9.37 -8.87
C GLU A 66 -2.60 -9.26 -9.18
N PRO A 67 -2.14 -9.81 -10.31
CA PRO A 67 -0.71 -9.91 -10.64
C PRO A 67 -0.04 -8.56 -10.92
N ASP A 68 -0.80 -7.48 -11.05
CA ASP A 68 -0.32 -6.11 -11.23
C ASP A 68 -0.09 -5.38 -9.89
N VAL A 69 -0.49 -5.98 -8.77
CA VAL A 69 -0.22 -5.47 -7.42
C VAL A 69 1.15 -5.97 -6.96
N ALA A 70 2.06 -5.04 -6.68
CA ALA A 70 3.42 -5.34 -6.27
C ALA A 70 3.60 -5.41 -4.75
N LEU A 71 2.85 -4.58 -4.03
CA LEU A 71 2.98 -4.41 -2.59
C LEU A 71 1.61 -4.16 -1.99
N VAL A 72 1.31 -4.79 -0.85
CA VAL A 72 0.10 -4.50 -0.07
C VAL A 72 0.47 -4.12 1.35
N LEU A 73 -0.05 -3.00 1.82
CA LEU A 73 0.09 -2.53 3.18
C LEU A 73 -1.12 -2.99 4.00
N VAL A 74 -0.92 -3.93 4.91
CA VAL A 74 -1.97 -4.41 5.81
C VAL A 74 -1.93 -3.60 7.11
N THR A 75 -3.04 -2.96 7.46
CA THR A 75 -3.09 -2.00 8.57
C THR A 75 -4.44 -2.00 9.28
N ASP A 76 -4.50 -1.42 10.48
CA ASP A 76 -5.76 -1.03 11.12
C ASP A 76 -6.14 0.43 10.76
N SER A 77 -7.36 0.84 11.10
CA SER A 77 -7.90 2.17 10.77
C SER A 77 -7.19 3.32 11.49
N GLU A 78 -6.71 3.11 12.71
CA GLU A 78 -5.98 4.15 13.45
C GLU A 78 -4.59 4.38 12.85
N ALA A 79 -3.88 3.33 12.45
CA ALA A 79 -2.59 3.43 11.77
C ALA A 79 -2.75 4.02 10.36
N LEU A 80 -3.85 3.71 9.68
CA LEU A 80 -4.20 4.35 8.42
C LEU A 80 -4.48 5.86 8.61
N GLY A 81 -5.18 6.22 9.69
CA GLY A 81 -5.39 7.61 10.09
C GLY A 81 -4.09 8.36 10.33
N GLU A 82 -3.14 7.76 11.08
CA GLU A 82 -1.81 8.33 11.29
C GLU A 82 -1.03 8.50 9.98
N LEU A 83 -1.09 7.51 9.08
CA LEU A 83 -0.46 7.58 7.77
C LEU A 83 -1.06 8.74 6.95
N ARG A 84 -2.38 8.87 6.90
CA ARG A 84 -3.07 9.94 6.18
C ARG A 84 -2.77 11.33 6.77
N ALA A 85 -2.69 11.44 8.10
CA ALA A 85 -2.45 12.72 8.76
C ALA A 85 -1.01 13.23 8.59
N HIS A 86 -0.03 12.34 8.49
CA HIS A 86 1.39 12.69 8.57
C HIS A 86 2.22 12.30 7.34
N GLY A 87 1.63 11.65 6.34
CA GLY A 87 2.29 11.31 5.10
C GLY A 87 3.17 10.05 5.16
N ALA A 88 3.84 9.77 4.05
CA ALA A 88 4.70 8.60 3.87
C ALA A 88 5.83 8.52 4.93
N ALA A 89 6.25 9.65 5.51
CA ALA A 89 7.24 9.70 6.58
C ALA A 89 6.85 8.87 7.83
N ARG A 90 5.56 8.62 8.09
CA ARG A 90 5.09 7.75 9.18
C ARG A 90 5.10 6.27 8.85
N MET A 91 5.27 5.87 7.59
CA MET A 91 5.27 4.45 7.20
C MET A 91 6.32 3.66 7.98
N ARG A 92 7.58 4.10 7.96
CA ARG A 92 8.68 3.37 8.62
C ARG A 92 8.47 3.19 10.14
N PRO A 93 8.08 4.22 10.92
CA PRO A 93 7.67 4.03 12.30
C PRO A 93 6.51 3.04 12.49
N LEU A 94 5.48 3.08 11.63
CA LEU A 94 4.32 2.18 11.71
C LEU A 94 4.70 0.73 11.37
N VAL A 95 5.61 0.53 10.41
CA VAL A 95 6.19 -0.79 10.07
C VAL A 95 6.97 -1.35 11.24
N ARG A 96 7.88 -0.55 11.82
CA ARG A 96 8.68 -0.97 12.99
C ARG A 96 7.83 -1.34 14.21
N ARG A 97 6.66 -0.71 14.36
CA ARG A 97 5.69 -1.01 15.43
C ARG A 97 4.76 -2.18 15.11
N GLY A 98 4.89 -2.80 13.93
CA GLY A 98 4.01 -3.88 13.48
C GLY A 98 2.56 -3.46 13.24
N ARG A 99 2.31 -2.16 13.08
CA ARG A 99 0.97 -1.61 12.80
C ARG A 99 0.68 -1.55 11.31
N LEU A 100 1.69 -1.26 10.52
CA LEU A 100 1.68 -1.36 9.06
C LEU A 100 2.51 -2.59 8.66
N GLN A 101 1.90 -3.59 8.06
CA GLN A 101 2.58 -4.82 7.65
C GLN A 101 2.67 -4.83 6.13
N PRO A 102 3.85 -4.59 5.53
CA PRO A 102 3.99 -4.63 4.08
C PRO A 102 4.15 -6.08 3.61
N TYR A 103 3.35 -6.46 2.63
CA TYR A 103 3.38 -7.76 1.95
C TYR A 103 3.83 -7.56 0.51
N VAL A 104 5.05 -7.99 0.22
CA VAL A 104 5.61 -7.93 -1.14
C VAL A 104 5.09 -9.13 -1.92
N LEU A 105 4.49 -8.87 -3.09
CA LEU A 105 3.91 -9.88 -3.97
C LEU A 105 4.77 -10.17 -5.21
N LYS A 106 5.85 -9.42 -5.37
CA LYS A 106 6.75 -9.43 -6.52
C LYS A 106 8.19 -9.72 -6.10
N THR A 107 8.96 -10.26 -7.03
CA THR A 107 10.41 -10.46 -6.86
C THR A 107 11.13 -9.11 -6.83
N LEU A 108 12.38 -9.10 -6.32
CA LEU A 108 13.18 -7.87 -6.30
C LEU A 108 13.42 -7.30 -7.70
N ASP A 109 13.63 -8.16 -8.70
CA ASP A 109 13.82 -7.74 -10.09
C ASP A 109 12.55 -7.07 -10.63
N GLU A 110 11.37 -7.68 -10.42
CA GLU A 110 10.09 -7.07 -10.80
C GLU A 110 9.81 -5.75 -10.08
N LEU A 111 10.21 -5.61 -8.81
CA LEU A 111 10.09 -4.35 -8.07
C LEU A 111 11.04 -3.28 -8.60
N SER A 112 12.24 -3.69 -9.03
CA SER A 112 13.22 -2.79 -9.62
C SER A 112 12.72 -2.26 -10.97
N ASP A 113 12.21 -3.16 -11.81
CA ASP A 113 11.55 -2.83 -13.08
C ASP A 113 10.32 -1.93 -12.88
N ALA A 114 9.62 -2.12 -11.75
CA ALA A 114 8.47 -1.31 -11.39
C ALA A 114 8.81 0.04 -10.70
N GLY A 115 10.09 0.32 -10.40
CA GLY A 115 10.50 1.55 -9.68
C GLY A 115 10.19 1.54 -8.18
N LEU A 116 9.95 0.37 -7.59
CA LEU A 116 9.57 0.18 -6.19
C LEU A 116 10.66 -0.41 -5.30
N ALA A 117 11.79 -0.86 -5.86
CA ALA A 117 12.85 -1.51 -5.08
C ALA A 117 13.37 -0.63 -3.93
N ASP A 118 13.78 0.61 -4.22
CA ASP A 118 14.28 1.56 -3.22
C ASP A 118 13.20 1.88 -2.16
N PHE A 119 11.96 2.01 -2.60
CA PHE A 119 10.83 2.26 -1.69
C PHE A 119 10.63 1.12 -0.70
N VAL A 120 10.73 -0.13 -1.16
CA VAL A 120 10.57 -1.30 -0.29
C VAL A 120 11.77 -1.45 0.66
N ASP A 121 12.99 -1.16 0.19
CA ASP A 121 14.19 -1.14 1.04
C ASP A 121 14.09 -0.07 2.15
N ASP A 122 13.58 1.12 1.83
CA ASP A 122 13.36 2.22 2.77
C ASP A 122 12.37 1.88 3.90
N LEU A 123 11.39 1.02 3.61
CA LEU A 123 10.47 0.47 4.61
C LEU A 123 11.17 -0.44 5.63
N GLY A 124 12.41 -0.84 5.36
CA GLY A 124 13.19 -1.75 6.19
C GLY A 124 12.69 -3.19 6.06
N LEU A 125 12.08 -3.53 4.93
CA LEU A 125 11.73 -4.91 4.62
C LEU A 125 12.99 -5.66 4.22
N VAL A 126 13.35 -6.66 5.01
CA VAL A 126 14.40 -7.60 4.62
C VAL A 126 13.77 -8.57 3.63
N PHE A 127 14.13 -8.45 2.35
CA PHE A 127 13.78 -9.46 1.37
C PHE A 127 14.49 -10.77 1.74
N PRO A 128 13.76 -11.88 1.95
CA PRO A 128 14.41 -13.17 1.99
C PRO A 128 15.02 -13.43 0.61
N ARG A 129 16.35 -13.45 0.53
CA ARG A 129 17.09 -13.93 -0.65
C ARG A 129 16.76 -15.42 -0.77
N HIS A 130 15.85 -15.79 -1.66
CA HIS A 130 15.63 -17.16 -2.07
C HIS A 130 16.53 -17.52 -3.25
#